data_AF-D2ZXX3-F1
#
_entry.id   AF-D2ZXX3-F1
#
_cell.length_a   1.000
_cell.length_b   1.000
_cell.length_c   1.000
_cell.angle_alpha   90.00
_cell.angle_beta   90.00
_cell.angle_gamma   90.00
#
_symmetry.space_group_name_H-M   'P 1'
#
loop_
_entity.id
_entity.type
_entity.pdbx_description
1 polymer ?
#
loop_
_entity_poly.entity_id
_entity_poly.type
_entity_poly.pdbx_seq_one_letter_code
_entity_poly.pdbx_strand_id
1 'polypeptide(L)'
;MNKLNILLLVLVSVSAFAVVTVQDQSRLHFIALDKAQKQEIKLDQDYARLKLDQARLANHKLIKVAAEKQRLKPPSAGNTVMVERKK
;
A
#
# COMPACT_ATOMS: atom_id res chain seq x y z
N MET A 1 -19.20 14.82 59.43
CA MET A 1 -19.40 15.59 58.17
C MET A 1 -18.11 15.76 57.36
N ASN A 2 -16.96 16.06 57.97
CA ASN A 2 -15.71 16.29 57.23
C ASN A 2 -15.16 15.06 56.45
N LYS A 3 -15.36 13.84 56.97
CA LYS A 3 -14.88 12.60 56.34
C LYS A 3 -15.55 12.32 54.99
N LEU A 4 -16.83 12.64 54.85
CA LEU A 4 -17.59 12.45 53.61
C LEU A 4 -17.14 13.41 52.51
N ASN A 5 -16.86 14.67 52.88
CA ASN A 5 -16.35 15.67 51.93
C ASN A 5 -14.96 15.29 51.42
N ILE A 6 -14.08 14.78 52.29
CA ILE A 6 -12.75 14.29 51.88
C ILE A 6 -12.88 13.10 50.95
N LEU A 7 -13.80 12.16 51.24
CA LEU A 7 -14.06 11.01 50.36
C LEU A 7 -14.56 11.45 48.97
N LEU A 8 -15.51 12.39 48.91
CA LEU A 8 -16.02 12.93 47.64
C LEU A 8 -14.91 13.65 46.86
N LEU A 9 -14.06 14.41 47.55
CA LEU A 9 -12.96 15.14 46.91
C LEU A 9 -11.96 14.17 46.27
N VAL A 10 -11.58 13.10 46.99
CA VAL A 10 -10.71 12.05 46.44
C VAL A 10 -11.37 11.37 45.25
N LEU A 11 -12.67 11.05 45.33
CA LEU A 11 -13.39 10.39 44.24
C LEU A 11 -13.42 11.25 42.97
N VAL A 12 -13.69 12.55 43.11
CA VAL A 12 -13.67 13.51 42.00
C VAL A 12 -12.27 13.66 41.42
N SER A 13 -11.24 13.78 42.27
CA SER A 13 -9.86 13.85 41.79
C SER A 13 -9.47 12.61 41.00
N VAL A 14 -9.75 11.42 41.50
CA VAL A 14 -9.45 10.15 40.81
C VAL A 14 -10.20 10.08 39.48
N SER A 15 -11.47 10.48 39.44
CA SER A 15 -12.25 10.55 38.20
C SER A 15 -11.62 11.50 37.18
N ALA A 16 -11.22 12.70 37.62
CA ALA A 16 -10.56 13.68 36.75
C ALA A 16 -9.24 13.14 36.17
N PHE A 17 -8.41 12.50 36.99
CA PHE A 17 -7.17 11.88 36.52
C PHE A 17 -7.44 10.72 35.54
N ALA A 18 -8.43 9.86 35.83
CA ALA A 18 -8.79 8.74 34.99
C ALA A 18 -9.30 9.17 33.60
N VAL A 19 -10.07 10.27 33.53
CA VAL A 19 -10.54 10.81 32.24
C VAL A 19 -9.36 11.29 31.40
N VAL A 20 -8.38 11.99 32.00
CA VAL A 20 -7.20 12.48 31.29
C VAL A 20 -6.34 11.33 30.77
N THR A 21 -6.16 10.26 31.56
CA THR A 21 -5.36 9.10 31.12
C THR A 21 -6.05 8.33 29.99
N VAL A 22 -7.38 8.16 30.04
CA VAL A 22 -8.15 7.53 28.96
C VAL A 22 -8.11 8.38 27.69
N GLN A 23 -8.18 9.71 27.82
CA GLN A 23 -8.07 10.64 26.69
C GLN A 23 -6.73 10.48 25.96
N ASP A 24 -5.63 10.39 26.72
CA ASP A 24 -4.28 10.23 26.16
C ASP A 24 -4.09 8.87 25.47
N GLN A 25 -4.53 7.78 26.11
CA GLN A 25 -4.49 6.44 25.52
C GLN A 25 -5.34 6.34 24.25
N SER A 26 -6.54 6.91 24.25
CA SER A 26 -7.41 6.97 23.07
C SER A 26 -6.72 7.65 21.89
N ARG A 27 -6.01 8.76 22.17
CA ARG A 27 -5.24 9.48 21.13
C ARG A 27 -4.12 8.62 20.56
N LEU A 28 -3.38 7.89 21.40
CA LEU A 28 -2.29 7.01 20.96
C LEU A 28 -2.81 5.86 20.10
N HIS A 29 -3.89 5.20 20.50
CA HIS A 29 -4.53 4.15 19.71
C HIS A 29 -5.03 4.67 18.36
N PHE A 30 -5.62 5.86 18.34
CA PHE A 30 -6.08 6.48 17.09
C PHE A 30 -4.91 6.81 16.15
N ILE A 31 -3.80 7.33 16.67
CA ILE A 31 -2.59 7.63 15.87
C ILE A 31 -2.00 6.33 15.29
N ALA A 32 -1.95 5.26 16.08
CA ALA A 32 -1.44 3.97 15.61
C ALA A 32 -2.30 3.41 14.47
N LEU A 33 -3.62 3.50 14.60
CA LEU A 33 -4.57 3.07 13.57
C LEU A 33 -4.45 3.91 12.29
N ASP A 34 -4.44 5.24 12.43
CA ASP A 34 -4.29 6.17 11.30
C ASP A 34 -2.98 5.94 10.54
N LYS A 35 -1.89 5.65 11.26
CA LYS A 35 -0.60 5.31 10.64
C LYS A 35 -0.66 4.02 9.83
N ALA A 36 -1.32 2.99 10.34
CA ALA A 36 -1.48 1.72 9.63
C ALA A 36 -2.35 1.89 8.37
N GLN A 37 -3.48 2.60 8.48
CA GLN A 37 -4.36 2.90 7.34
C GLN A 37 -3.64 3.71 6.26
N LYS A 38 -2.83 4.70 6.65
CA LYS A 38 -2.00 5.47 5.69
C LYS A 38 -0.98 4.61 4.97
N GLN A 39 -0.38 3.63 5.65
CA GLN A 39 0.55 2.70 5.01
C GLN A 39 -0.16 1.80 4.00
N GLU A 40 -1.35 1.31 4.32
CA GLU A 40 -2.16 0.50 3.42
C GLU A 40 -2.52 1.27 2.14
N ILE A 41 -3.04 2.50 2.28
CA ILE A 41 -3.37 3.37 1.13
C ILE A 41 -2.13 3.63 0.26
N LYS A 42 -0.99 3.92 0.88
CA LYS A 42 0.25 4.15 0.14
C LYS A 42 0.68 2.91 -0.65
N LEU A 43 0.61 1.74 -0.02
CA LEU A 43 1.00 0.49 -0.66
C LEU A 43 0.09 0.17 -1.85
N ASP A 44 -1.21 0.39 -1.73
CA ASP A 44 -2.17 0.17 -2.82
C ASP A 44 -1.89 1.10 -4.01
N GLN A 45 -1.59 2.38 -3.76
CA GLN A 45 -1.19 3.33 -4.80
C GLN A 45 0.10 2.90 -5.52
N ASP A 46 1.13 2.50 -4.77
CA ASP A 46 2.39 2.02 -5.32
C ASP A 46 2.17 0.75 -6.16
N TYR A 47 1.30 -0.14 -5.71
CA TYR A 47 0.96 -1.37 -6.42
C TYR A 47 0.17 -1.10 -7.71
N ALA A 48 -0.79 -0.16 -7.68
CA ALA A 48 -1.51 0.28 -8.86
C ALA A 48 -0.54 0.87 -9.92
N ARG A 49 0.42 1.68 -9.48
CA ARG A 49 1.47 2.22 -10.35
C ARG A 49 2.33 1.11 -10.96
N LEU A 50 2.77 0.15 -10.14
CA LEU A 50 3.56 -0.99 -10.62
C LEU A 50 2.78 -1.83 -11.65
N LYS A 51 1.48 -2.03 -11.46
CA LYS A 51 0.62 -2.70 -12.46
C LYS A 51 0.57 -1.94 -13.78
N LEU A 52 0.48 -0.62 -13.75
CA LEU A 52 0.52 0.20 -14.96
C LEU A 52 1.88 0.09 -15.66
N ASP A 53 2.97 0.08 -14.91
CA ASP A 53 4.32 -0.11 -15.46
C ASP A 53 4.50 -1.51 -16.06
N GLN A 54 3.97 -2.54 -15.41
CA GLN A 54 3.94 -3.90 -15.95
C GLN A 54 3.12 -3.97 -17.24
N ALA A 55 1.94 -3.34 -17.29
CA ALA A 55 1.13 -3.24 -18.49
C ALA A 55 1.84 -2.46 -19.62
N ARG A 56 2.69 -1.49 -19.28
CA ARG A 56 3.54 -0.76 -20.24
C ARG A 56 4.64 -1.66 -20.80
N LEU A 57 5.27 -2.49 -19.97
CA LEU A 57 6.32 -3.43 -20.39
C LEU A 57 5.74 -4.62 -21.18
N ALA A 58 4.58 -5.13 -20.79
CA ALA A 58 3.85 -6.19 -21.50
C ALA A 58 3.20 -5.68 -22.80
N ASN A 59 3.12 -4.36 -23.01
CA ASN A 59 2.60 -3.78 -24.22
C ASN A 59 3.56 -4.07 -25.39
N HIS A 60 3.21 -5.12 -26.13
CA HIS A 60 3.76 -5.54 -27.42
C HIS A 60 3.91 -4.38 -28.44
N LYS A 61 3.23 -3.24 -28.21
CA LYS A 61 3.44 -1.98 -28.92
C LYS A 61 4.88 -1.45 -28.82
N LEU A 62 5.55 -1.52 -27.67
CA LEU A 62 6.93 -1.03 -27.55
C LEU A 62 7.90 -1.89 -28.38
N ILE A 63 7.71 -3.21 -28.37
CA ILE A 63 8.48 -4.16 -29.17
C ILE A 63 8.24 -3.90 -30.66
N LYS A 64 6.99 -3.71 -31.08
CA LYS A 64 6.64 -3.36 -32.46
C LYS A 64 7.25 -2.04 -32.91
N VAL A 65 7.20 -0.99 -32.08
CA VAL A 65 7.78 0.32 -32.41
C VAL A 65 9.31 0.25 -32.49
N ALA A 66 9.97 -0.50 -31.60
CA ALA A 66 11.41 -0.73 -31.67
C ALA A 66 11.78 -1.53 -32.93
N ALA A 67 11.00 -2.55 -33.27
CA ALA A 67 11.20 -3.35 -34.48
C ALA A 67 11.00 -2.53 -35.76
N GLU A 68 9.99 -1.67 -35.83
CA GLU A 68 9.80 -0.74 -36.95
C GLU A 68 10.94 0.27 -37.07
N LYS A 69 11.42 0.84 -35.95
CA LYS A 69 12.59 1.74 -35.94
C LYS A 69 13.85 1.05 -36.47
N GLN A 70 14.05 -0.23 -36.14
CA GLN A 70 15.17 -1.03 -36.64
C GLN A 70 14.91 -1.64 -38.04
N ARG A 71 13.79 -1.29 -38.70
CA ARG A 71 13.37 -1.85 -40.00
C ARG A 71 13.35 -3.39 -40.02
N LEU A 72 13.07 -4.01 -38.87
CA LEU A 72 12.95 -5.46 -38.77
C LEU A 72 11.68 -5.90 -39.49
N LYS A 73 11.81 -6.91 -40.35
CA LYS A 73 10.68 -7.51 -41.06
C LYS A 73 10.26 -8.79 -40.33
N PRO A 74 8.95 -9.06 -40.20
CA PRO A 74 8.49 -10.33 -39.64
C PRO A 74 9.01 -11.50 -40.48
N PRO A 75 9.37 -12.63 -39.86
CA PRO A 75 9.86 -13.80 -40.59
C PRO A 75 8.77 -14.30 -41.55
N SER A 76 9.12 -14.33 -42.84
CA SER A 76 8.30 -14.92 -43.89
C SER A 76 8.41 -16.44 -43.86
N ALA A 77 7.38 -17.15 -44.31
CA ALA A 77 7.41 -18.60 -44.48
C ALA A 77 8.59 -19.08 -45.35
N GLY A 78 9.11 -18.25 -46.26
CA GLY A 78 10.30 -18.56 -47.06
C GLY A 78 11.65 -18.45 -46.31
N ASN A 79 11.67 -17.79 -45.14
CA ASN A 79 12.88 -17.56 -44.34
C ASN A 79 12.86 -18.34 -43.01
N THR A 80 11.87 -19.21 -42.82
CA THR A 80 11.66 -19.96 -41.58
C THR A 80 11.94 -21.44 -41.85
N VAL A 81 13.02 -21.98 -41.29
CA VAL A 81 13.35 -23.40 -41.42
C VAL A 81 12.99 -24.10 -40.12
N MET A 82 12.11 -25.10 -40.20
CA MET A 82 11.75 -25.93 -39.05
C MET A 82 12.85 -26.96 -38.82
N VAL A 83 13.60 -26.80 -37.73
CA VAL A 83 14.65 -27.74 -37.36
C VAL A 83 14.05 -28.77 -36.39
N GLU A 84 13.75 -29.97 -36.88
CA GLU A 84 13.37 -31.08 -36.00
C GLU A 84 14.60 -31.50 -35.17
N ARG A 85 14.50 -31.31 -33.85
CA ARG A 85 15.51 -31.82 -32.92
C ARG A 85 15.39 -33.36 -32.91
N LYS A 86 16.32 -34.03 -33.59
CA LYS A 86 16.44 -35.49 -33.55
C LYS A 86 16.66 -35.93 -32.11
N LYS A 87 15.82 -36.86 -31.65
CA LYS A 87 15.76 -37.40 -30.29
C LYS A 87 17.02 -38.20 -29.96
#